data_AF-A0A8H7DDI1-F1
#
_entry.id   AF-A0A8H7DDI1-F1
#
_cell.length_a   1.000
_cell.length_b   1.000
_cell.length_c   1.000
_cell.angle_alpha   90.00
_cell.angle_beta   90.00
_cell.angle_gamma   90.00
#
_symmetry.space_group_name_H-M   'P 1'
#
loop_
_entity.id
_entity.type
_entity.pdbx_description
1 polymer ?
#
loop_
_entity_poly.entity_id
_entity_poly.type
_entity_poly.pdbx_seq_one_letter_code
_entity_poly.pdbx_strand_id
1 'polypeptide(L)'
;MSPSPAKRKRTEEAPIKHSEFWLRDGSVVLQAQNTQFRVHFSVLARHSPVFRDMEELPQPSDGPSVDGCPVVCLPDESNDVEYLLKALYDPTFHSQQKLPLAVVGALIRLGRKYEFRDLLHSAAARVTGEYPTTLAAYDAMSTFKTIEDYDGIDFDMVTLLSENNILSSLPLAYYCAVQMTPIETFLDRACFSQVDLRRCVIGQKRLFLKQFQPGYTFGWARKWDFHDNCTSPVVCRISREDFLAVYMEDCDILALAEPKCLRAFKFCAPCTRHATASIAAGRKKIWDELPQMFDLPPWDQLKNDL
;
A
#
# COMPACT_ATOMS: atom_id res chain seq x y z
N MET A 1 -12.66 -53.41 -25.67
CA MET A 1 -12.70 -52.87 -24.30
C MET A 1 -11.26 -52.59 -23.88
N SER A 2 -10.81 -51.35 -24.03
CA SER A 2 -9.46 -50.93 -23.65
C SER A 2 -9.43 -50.59 -22.15
N PRO A 3 -8.42 -51.02 -21.39
CA PRO A 3 -8.36 -50.74 -19.96
C PRO A 3 -8.10 -49.24 -19.73
N SER A 4 -8.86 -48.67 -18.79
CA SER A 4 -8.73 -47.29 -18.35
C SER A 4 -7.36 -47.05 -17.70
N PRO A 5 -6.66 -45.93 -17.97
CA PRO A 5 -5.35 -45.67 -17.40
C PRO A 5 -5.46 -45.42 -15.88
N ALA A 6 -4.62 -46.13 -15.12
CA ALA A 6 -4.51 -46.01 -13.68
C ALA A 6 -4.19 -44.56 -13.26
N LYS A 7 -4.97 -44.04 -12.31
CA LYS A 7 -4.72 -42.75 -11.64
C LYS A 7 -3.32 -42.79 -11.03
N ARG A 8 -2.38 -41.97 -11.54
CA ARG A 8 -1.07 -41.74 -10.93
C ARG A 8 -1.28 -41.23 -9.51
N LYS A 9 -0.74 -41.96 -8.53
CA LYS A 9 -0.65 -41.56 -7.12
C LYS A 9 0.23 -40.31 -7.05
N ARG A 10 -0.33 -39.17 -6.62
CA ARG A 10 0.44 -37.95 -6.34
C ARG A 10 1.40 -38.28 -5.19
N THR A 11 2.70 -38.24 -5.43
CA THR A 11 3.71 -38.34 -4.39
C THR A 11 3.62 -37.05 -3.58
N GLU A 12 3.01 -37.09 -2.40
CA GLU A 12 3.11 -35.98 -1.46
C GLU A 12 4.54 -35.97 -0.94
N GLU A 13 5.31 -34.94 -1.31
CA GLU A 13 6.64 -34.71 -0.77
C GLU A 13 6.54 -34.49 0.75
N ALA A 14 7.53 -34.97 1.49
CA ALA A 14 7.53 -34.80 2.94
C ALA A 14 7.64 -33.30 3.31
N PRO A 15 6.92 -32.84 4.35
CA PRO A 15 7.03 -31.46 4.82
C PRO A 15 8.46 -31.08 5.21
N ILE A 16 8.86 -29.86 4.88
CA ILE A 16 10.17 -29.27 5.16
C ILE A 16 10.15 -28.65 6.55
N LYS A 17 11.11 -29.03 7.40
CA LYS A 17 11.30 -28.45 8.73
C LYS A 17 12.05 -27.11 8.61
N HIS A 18 11.46 -26.01 9.06
CA HIS A 18 12.09 -24.69 9.00
C HIS A 18 13.26 -24.59 9.98
N SER A 19 14.48 -24.36 9.48
CA SER A 19 15.70 -24.47 10.30
C SER A 19 15.76 -23.49 11.47
N GLU A 20 15.34 -22.23 11.27
CA GLU A 20 15.34 -21.19 12.30
C GLU A 20 14.26 -21.40 13.37
N PHE A 21 13.12 -21.95 12.97
CA PHE A 21 11.93 -22.12 13.82
C PHE A 21 11.64 -23.61 14.02
N TRP A 22 12.70 -24.37 14.32
CA TRP A 22 12.61 -25.75 14.79
C TRP A 22 13.11 -25.83 16.23
N LEU A 23 12.35 -25.22 17.15
CA LEU A 23 12.74 -25.08 18.54
C LEU A 23 12.71 -26.44 19.25
N ARG A 24 13.81 -26.76 19.95
CA ARG A 24 14.01 -28.07 20.58
C ARG A 24 12.94 -28.36 21.65
N ASP A 25 12.52 -27.33 22.35
CA ASP A 25 11.51 -27.30 23.41
C ASP A 25 10.13 -26.83 22.92
N GLY A 26 9.94 -26.67 21.60
CA GLY A 26 8.66 -26.31 21.02
C GLY A 26 7.58 -27.34 21.37
N SER A 27 6.38 -26.83 21.68
CA SER A 27 5.22 -27.58 22.13
C SER A 27 4.14 -27.75 21.07
N VAL A 28 4.30 -27.12 19.90
CA VAL A 28 3.38 -27.23 18.76
C VAL A 28 4.13 -27.13 17.45
N VAL A 29 3.63 -27.81 16.43
CA VAL A 29 4.09 -27.69 15.05
C VAL A 29 3.04 -26.95 14.23
N LEU A 30 3.35 -25.74 13.78
CA LEU A 30 2.54 -25.05 12.79
C LEU A 30 2.94 -25.57 11.40
N GLN A 31 1.96 -25.96 10.59
CA GLN A 31 2.20 -26.33 9.21
C GLN A 31 1.54 -25.31 8.28
N ALA A 32 2.34 -24.66 7.44
CA ALA A 32 1.88 -23.75 6.40
C ALA A 32 2.46 -24.20 5.07
N GLN A 33 1.59 -24.49 4.09
CA GLN A 33 1.97 -25.15 2.84
C GLN A 33 2.78 -26.44 3.09
N ASN A 34 3.97 -26.57 2.48
CA ASN A 34 4.88 -27.69 2.69
C ASN A 34 5.95 -27.42 3.77
N THR A 35 5.78 -26.37 4.59
CA THR A 35 6.76 -25.97 5.61
C THR A 35 6.18 -26.15 7.00
N GLN A 36 6.99 -26.69 7.91
CA GLN A 36 6.63 -26.88 9.31
C GLN A 36 7.53 -26.06 10.23
N PHE A 37 6.93 -25.46 11.25
CA PHE A 37 7.57 -24.63 12.26
C PHE A 37 7.27 -25.23 13.63
N ARG A 38 8.29 -25.69 14.35
CA ARG A 38 8.15 -26.18 15.72
C ARG A 38 8.44 -25.05 16.70
N VAL A 39 7.40 -24.57 17.39
CA VAL A 39 7.42 -23.35 18.20
C VAL A 39 6.71 -23.56 19.55
N HIS A 40 6.71 -22.53 20.39
CA HIS A 40 6.01 -22.55 21.68
C HIS A 40 4.57 -22.09 21.54
N PHE A 41 3.64 -22.97 21.90
CA PHE A 41 2.21 -22.65 21.93
C PHE A 41 1.94 -21.45 22.87
N SER A 42 2.58 -21.42 24.04
CA SER A 42 2.43 -20.35 25.03
C SER A 42 2.82 -18.96 24.51
N VAL A 43 3.79 -18.86 23.59
CA VAL A 43 4.16 -17.58 22.94
C VAL A 43 3.04 -17.14 21.99
N LEU A 44 2.48 -18.04 21.20
CA LEU A 44 1.36 -17.74 20.30
C LEU A 44 0.13 -17.31 21.12
N ALA A 45 -0.27 -18.10 22.11
CA ALA A 45 -1.42 -17.84 22.98
C ALA A 45 -1.27 -16.54 23.78
N ARG A 46 -0.05 -16.14 24.15
CA ARG A 46 0.20 -14.85 24.82
C ARG A 46 -0.20 -13.67 23.94
N HIS A 47 0.08 -13.73 22.64
CA HIS A 47 -0.12 -12.61 21.71
C HIS A 47 -1.36 -12.73 20.82
N SER A 48 -2.04 -13.88 20.84
CA SER A 48 -3.24 -14.14 20.04
C SER A 48 -4.32 -14.85 20.88
N PRO A 49 -5.52 -14.26 21.04
CA PRO A 49 -6.64 -14.96 21.64
C PRO A 49 -7.10 -16.16 20.79
N VAL A 50 -7.00 -16.07 19.46
CA VAL A 50 -7.34 -17.20 18.57
C VAL A 50 -6.48 -18.43 18.88
N PHE A 51 -5.16 -18.24 19.01
CA PHE A 51 -4.29 -19.35 19.40
C PHE A 51 -4.57 -19.78 20.84
N ARG A 52 -4.82 -18.87 21.79
CA ARG A 52 -5.20 -19.23 23.17
C ARG A 52 -6.41 -20.17 23.20
N ASP A 53 -7.47 -19.83 22.46
CA ASP A 53 -8.68 -20.65 22.38
C ASP A 53 -8.40 -22.01 21.71
N MET A 54 -7.50 -22.05 20.71
CA MET A 54 -7.04 -23.30 20.11
C MET A 54 -6.28 -24.21 21.10
N GLU A 55 -5.63 -23.65 22.13
CA GLU A 55 -4.95 -24.42 23.18
C GLU A 55 -5.95 -25.14 24.09
N GLU A 56 -7.05 -24.46 24.40
CA GLU A 56 -8.06 -24.93 25.35
C GLU A 56 -8.98 -26.01 24.76
N LEU A 57 -9.01 -26.14 23.43
CA LEU A 57 -9.79 -27.15 22.74
C LEU A 57 -9.18 -28.56 22.91
N PRO A 58 -9.97 -29.58 23.29
CA PRO A 58 -9.49 -30.96 23.36
C PRO A 58 -9.00 -31.40 21.98
N GLN A 59 -7.72 -31.72 21.86
CA GLN A 59 -7.19 -32.27 20.62
C GLN A 59 -7.61 -33.74 20.48
N PRO A 60 -8.03 -34.19 19.28
CA PRO A 60 -8.33 -35.60 19.05
C PRO A 60 -7.10 -36.44 19.38
N SER A 61 -7.29 -37.55 20.12
CA SER A 61 -6.20 -38.46 20.48
C SER A 61 -5.48 -39.09 19.27
N ASP A 62 -6.13 -39.11 18.09
CA ASP A 62 -5.58 -39.59 16.82
C ASP A 62 -5.18 -38.44 15.87
N GLY A 63 -4.95 -37.24 16.40
CA GLY A 63 -4.56 -36.07 15.60
C GLY A 63 -3.15 -36.21 14.98
N PRO A 64 -2.88 -35.48 13.88
CA PRO A 64 -1.54 -35.45 13.29
C PRO A 64 -0.54 -34.89 14.32
N SER A 65 0.55 -35.63 14.52
CA SER A 65 1.65 -35.23 15.42
C SER A 65 3.00 -35.43 14.75
N VAL A 66 3.94 -34.53 15.07
CA VAL A 66 5.32 -34.56 14.59
C VAL A 66 6.24 -34.34 15.78
N ASP A 67 7.22 -35.23 15.97
CA ASP A 67 8.15 -35.20 17.10
C ASP A 67 7.43 -35.13 18.47
N GLY A 68 6.26 -35.78 18.59
CA GLY A 68 5.43 -35.78 19.79
C GLY A 68 4.64 -34.49 20.05
N CYS A 69 4.72 -33.51 19.15
CA CYS A 69 3.98 -32.26 19.21
C CYS A 69 2.77 -32.32 18.28
N PRO A 70 1.63 -31.72 18.66
CA PRO A 70 0.49 -31.63 17.78
C PRO A 70 0.74 -30.70 16.59
N VAL A 71 0.16 -31.05 15.44
CA VAL A 71 0.27 -30.26 14.21
C VAL A 71 -0.98 -29.40 14.03
N VAL A 72 -0.78 -28.10 13.91
CA VAL A 72 -1.82 -27.12 13.55
C VAL A 72 -1.59 -26.67 12.11
N CYS A 73 -2.48 -27.09 11.21
CA CYS A 73 -2.42 -26.70 9.80
C CYS A 73 -3.00 -25.29 9.61
N LEU A 74 -2.17 -24.36 9.15
CA LEU A 74 -2.54 -23.01 8.77
C LEU A 74 -2.68 -22.97 7.24
N PRO A 75 -3.77 -22.41 6.68
CA PRO A 75 -3.94 -22.31 5.24
C PRO A 75 -3.14 -21.13 4.63
N ASP A 76 -2.25 -20.51 5.42
CA ASP A 76 -1.47 -19.34 5.04
C ASP A 76 -0.18 -19.71 4.31
N GLU A 77 0.43 -18.70 3.69
CA GLU A 77 1.74 -18.82 3.06
C GLU A 77 2.84 -19.05 4.11
N SER A 78 3.79 -19.94 3.79
CA SER A 78 4.87 -20.27 4.72
C SER A 78 5.76 -19.06 5.06
N ASN A 79 6.02 -18.17 4.09
CA ASN A 79 6.76 -16.93 4.32
C ASN A 79 6.04 -15.97 5.28
N ASP A 80 4.71 -15.88 5.21
CA ASP A 80 3.94 -15.02 6.11
C ASP A 80 4.06 -15.50 7.55
N VAL A 81 3.96 -16.82 7.75
CA VAL A 81 4.13 -17.44 9.08
C VAL A 81 5.56 -17.23 9.59
N GLU A 82 6.57 -17.36 8.74
CA GLU A 82 7.96 -17.06 9.11
C GLU A 82 8.13 -15.60 9.58
N TYR A 83 7.60 -14.61 8.85
CA TYR A 83 7.68 -13.20 9.24
C TYR A 83 6.96 -12.91 10.55
N LEU A 84 5.79 -13.51 10.77
CA LEU A 84 5.08 -13.42 12.04
C LEU A 84 5.92 -13.99 13.18
N LEU A 85 6.53 -15.16 12.99
CA LEU A 85 7.38 -15.80 14.00
C LEU A 85 8.63 -14.97 14.28
N LYS A 86 9.27 -14.37 13.27
CA LYS A 86 10.37 -13.40 13.48
C LYS A 86 9.92 -12.24 14.34
N ALA A 87 8.76 -11.66 14.07
CA ALA A 87 8.22 -10.57 14.87
C ALA A 87 7.89 -10.94 16.32
N LEU A 88 7.56 -12.21 16.61
CA LEU A 88 7.24 -12.71 17.95
C LEU A 88 8.49 -13.11 18.75
N TYR A 89 9.49 -13.71 18.10
CA TYR A 89 10.66 -14.29 18.74
C TYR A 89 11.90 -13.40 18.73
N ASP A 90 11.98 -12.44 17.80
CA ASP A 90 13.10 -11.51 17.69
C ASP A 90 12.65 -10.06 17.94
N PRO A 91 12.87 -9.53 19.16
CA PRO A 91 12.58 -8.14 19.48
C PRO A 91 13.34 -7.14 18.59
N THR A 92 14.52 -7.52 18.09
CA THR A 92 15.32 -6.63 17.24
C THR A 92 14.67 -6.47 15.87
N PHE A 93 14.09 -7.52 15.32
CA PHE A 93 13.34 -7.50 14.06
C PHE A 93 12.14 -6.55 14.15
N HIS A 94 11.32 -6.67 15.19
CA HIS A 94 10.16 -5.78 15.36
C HIS A 94 10.56 -4.30 15.56
N SER A 95 11.71 -4.05 16.19
CA SER A 95 12.21 -2.70 16.47
C SER A 95 12.86 -1.99 15.27
N GLN A 96 13.01 -2.68 14.14
CA GLN A 96 13.62 -2.08 12.96
C GLN A 96 12.83 -0.85 12.49
N GLN A 97 13.56 0.23 12.19
CA GLN A 97 12.93 1.45 11.72
C GLN A 97 12.17 1.22 10.41
N LYS A 98 12.78 0.51 9.45
CA LYS A 98 12.17 0.11 8.19
C LYS A 98 11.94 -1.40 8.15
N LEU A 99 10.80 -1.81 7.60
CA LEU A 99 10.50 -3.21 7.32
C LEU A 99 10.19 -3.39 5.83
N PRO A 100 10.52 -4.54 5.23
CA PRO A 100 10.05 -4.88 3.90
C PRO A 100 8.52 -4.88 3.83
N LEU A 101 7.95 -4.45 2.69
CA LEU A 101 6.49 -4.46 2.51
C LEU A 101 5.89 -5.86 2.69
N ALA A 102 6.60 -6.91 2.27
CA ALA A 102 6.18 -8.30 2.46
C ALA A 102 5.95 -8.65 3.95
N VAL A 103 6.82 -8.15 4.84
CA VAL A 103 6.70 -8.33 6.30
C VAL A 103 5.48 -7.57 6.81
N VAL A 104 5.35 -6.28 6.45
CA VAL A 104 4.19 -5.46 6.84
C VAL A 104 2.88 -6.11 6.40
N GLY A 105 2.85 -6.64 5.17
CA GLY A 105 1.70 -7.36 4.63
C GLY A 105 1.36 -8.64 5.40
N ALA A 106 2.37 -9.45 5.75
CA ALA A 106 2.17 -10.65 6.55
C ALA A 106 1.60 -10.32 7.93
N LEU A 107 2.12 -9.27 8.59
CA LEU A 107 1.62 -8.82 9.89
C LEU A 107 0.19 -8.28 9.83
N ILE A 108 -0.22 -7.65 8.72
CA ILE A 108 -1.61 -7.25 8.50
C ILE A 108 -2.51 -8.47 8.32
N ARG A 109 -2.16 -9.37 7.39
CA ARG A 109 -2.98 -10.54 7.05
C ARG A 109 -3.16 -11.46 8.25
N LEU A 110 -2.05 -11.91 8.84
CA LEU A 110 -2.06 -12.83 9.97
C LEU A 110 -2.50 -12.14 11.27
N GLY A 111 -2.15 -10.87 11.45
CA GLY A 111 -2.57 -10.09 12.62
C GLY A 111 -4.07 -9.89 12.71
N ARG A 112 -4.76 -9.72 11.57
CA ARG A 112 -6.24 -9.71 11.53
C ARG A 112 -6.82 -11.09 11.75
N LYS A 113 -6.33 -12.08 11.00
CA LYS A 113 -6.89 -13.44 10.99
C LYS A 113 -6.77 -14.16 12.33
N TYR A 114 -5.63 -13.98 12.99
CA TYR A 114 -5.30 -14.62 14.27
C TYR A 114 -5.31 -13.62 15.43
N GLU A 115 -5.79 -12.40 15.23
CA GLU A 115 -5.86 -11.37 16.27
C GLU A 115 -4.53 -11.07 17.00
N PHE A 116 -3.41 -11.04 16.28
CA PHE A 116 -2.15 -10.48 16.82
C PHE A 116 -2.22 -8.95 16.81
N ARG A 117 -3.03 -8.38 17.72
CA ARG A 117 -3.43 -6.96 17.71
C ARG A 117 -2.26 -5.99 17.75
N ASP A 118 -1.24 -6.25 18.57
CA ASP A 118 -0.06 -5.37 18.67
C ASP A 118 0.75 -5.34 17.36
N LEU A 119 0.91 -6.49 16.73
CA LEU A 119 1.62 -6.61 15.44
C LEU A 119 0.81 -5.96 14.31
N LEU A 120 -0.51 -6.18 14.29
CA LEU A 120 -1.41 -5.52 13.35
C LEU A 120 -1.35 -4.00 13.51
N HIS A 121 -1.42 -3.49 14.73
CA HIS A 121 -1.36 -2.05 15.02
C HIS A 121 -0.01 -1.45 14.58
N SER A 122 1.09 -2.14 14.87
CA SER A 122 2.43 -1.72 14.42
C SER A 122 2.53 -1.67 12.89
N ALA A 123 2.04 -2.69 12.19
CA ALA A 123 2.03 -2.71 10.73
C ALA A 123 1.11 -1.63 10.12
N ALA A 124 -0.07 -1.41 10.71
CA ALA A 124 -1.00 -0.35 10.34
C ALA A 124 -0.39 1.05 10.50
N ALA A 125 0.34 1.29 11.59
CA ALA A 125 1.01 2.55 11.83
C ALA A 125 2.08 2.85 10.77
N ARG A 126 2.76 1.83 10.24
CA ARG A 126 3.71 1.97 9.12
C ARG A 126 2.99 2.38 7.84
N VAL A 127 1.94 1.65 7.47
CA VAL A 127 1.13 1.97 6.28
C VAL A 127 0.58 3.40 6.34
N THR A 128 -0.06 3.77 7.45
CA THR A 128 -0.66 5.11 7.61
C THR A 128 0.37 6.24 7.70
N GLY A 129 1.61 5.92 8.10
CA GLY A 129 2.74 6.84 8.07
C GLY A 129 3.25 7.13 6.65
N GLU A 130 3.21 6.13 5.76
CA GLU A 130 3.61 6.27 4.36
C GLU A 130 2.48 6.70 3.43
N TYR A 131 1.23 6.41 3.79
CA TYR A 131 0.06 6.74 2.98
C TYR A 131 -1.00 7.45 3.85
N PRO A 132 -0.69 8.69 4.31
CA PRO A 132 -1.56 9.42 5.22
C PRO A 132 -2.88 9.86 4.58
N THR A 133 -3.86 10.14 5.43
CA THR A 133 -5.23 10.53 5.06
C THR A 133 -5.47 12.05 5.08
N THR A 134 -4.43 12.85 5.34
CA THR A 134 -4.52 14.32 5.32
C THR A 134 -3.43 14.96 4.47
N LEU A 135 -3.79 16.05 3.78
CA LEU A 135 -2.86 16.79 2.93
C LEU A 135 -1.66 17.33 3.71
N ALA A 136 -1.86 17.76 4.96
CA ALA A 136 -0.78 18.27 5.80
C ALA A 136 0.24 17.17 6.16
N ALA A 137 -0.23 15.94 6.42
CA ALA A 137 0.66 14.82 6.67
C ALA A 137 1.40 14.40 5.39
N TYR A 138 0.72 14.39 4.24
CA TYR A 138 1.36 14.18 2.94
C TYR A 138 2.45 15.23 2.65
N ASP A 139 2.18 16.51 2.91
CA ASP A 139 3.15 17.60 2.74
C ASP A 139 4.35 17.49 3.69
N ALA A 140 4.19 16.85 4.84
CA ALA A 140 5.27 16.59 5.80
C ALA A 140 6.12 15.36 5.43
N MET A 141 5.72 14.60 4.41
CA MET A 141 6.50 13.50 3.89
C MET A 141 7.65 13.99 3.00
N SER A 142 8.74 13.24 3.01
CA SER A 142 9.90 13.49 2.15
C SER A 142 10.24 12.26 1.33
N THR A 143 10.28 11.11 1.99
CA THR A 143 10.63 9.77 1.49
C THR A 143 10.04 8.75 2.46
N PHE A 144 10.00 7.49 2.05
CA PHE A 144 9.65 6.38 2.94
C PHE A 144 10.53 6.33 4.19
N LYS A 145 9.91 6.21 5.37
CA LYS A 145 10.59 6.23 6.69
C LYS A 145 10.53 4.91 7.44
N THR A 146 9.49 4.12 7.18
CA THR A 146 9.06 2.96 7.96
C THR A 146 8.87 1.70 7.14
N ILE A 147 8.78 1.83 5.82
CA ILE A 147 8.79 0.72 4.86
C ILE A 147 10.01 0.87 3.95
N GLU A 148 10.62 -0.25 3.55
CA GLU A 148 11.71 -0.25 2.58
C GLU A 148 11.20 0.13 1.19
N ASP A 149 11.87 1.11 0.56
CA ASP A 149 11.48 1.69 -0.72
C ASP A 149 12.11 0.91 -1.88
N TYR A 150 11.34 0.67 -2.94
CA TYR A 150 11.76 -0.04 -4.14
C TYR A 150 10.85 0.28 -5.33
N ASP A 151 11.33 0.01 -6.55
CA ASP A 151 10.56 0.24 -7.76
C ASP A 151 9.30 -0.65 -7.81
N GLY A 152 8.14 -0.01 -7.92
CA GLY A 152 6.84 -0.68 -7.92
C GLY A 152 6.15 -0.80 -6.56
N ILE A 153 6.72 -0.25 -5.49
CA ILE A 153 6.12 -0.30 -4.14
C ILE A 153 4.68 0.21 -4.08
N ASP A 154 4.34 1.26 -4.82
CA ASP A 154 2.98 1.83 -4.80
C ASP A 154 1.94 0.86 -5.36
N PHE A 155 2.30 0.02 -6.33
CA PHE A 155 1.41 -1.00 -6.87
C PHE A 155 1.19 -2.12 -5.86
N ASP A 156 2.27 -2.60 -5.24
CA ASP A 156 2.21 -3.64 -4.22
C ASP A 156 1.46 -3.15 -2.98
N MET A 157 1.58 -1.87 -2.64
CA MET A 157 0.80 -1.22 -1.59
C MET A 157 -0.69 -1.21 -1.95
N VAL A 158 -1.06 -0.79 -3.17
CA VAL A 158 -2.45 -0.83 -3.63
C VAL A 158 -3.01 -2.26 -3.52
N THR A 159 -2.27 -3.27 -3.98
CA THR A 159 -2.68 -4.68 -3.87
C THR A 159 -2.89 -5.07 -2.40
N LEU A 160 -1.92 -4.79 -1.53
CA LEU A 160 -2.01 -5.10 -0.10
C LEU A 160 -3.24 -4.46 0.55
N LEU A 161 -3.46 -3.17 0.31
CA LEU A 161 -4.58 -2.42 0.88
C LEU A 161 -5.92 -2.91 0.36
N SER A 162 -6.03 -3.16 -0.95
CA SER A 162 -7.25 -3.62 -1.62
C SER A 162 -7.66 -5.01 -1.13
N GLU A 163 -6.73 -5.97 -1.11
CA GLU A 163 -6.98 -7.35 -0.66
C GLU A 163 -7.36 -7.44 0.82
N ASN A 164 -6.91 -6.49 1.63
CA ASN A 164 -7.22 -6.44 3.06
C ASN A 164 -8.35 -5.45 3.38
N ASN A 165 -9.03 -4.88 2.39
CA ASN A 165 -10.11 -3.90 2.58
C ASN A 165 -9.69 -2.74 3.51
N ILE A 166 -8.49 -2.22 3.31
CA ILE A 166 -7.95 -1.04 4.00
C ILE A 166 -8.20 0.17 3.10
N LEU A 167 -9.34 0.82 3.28
CA LEU A 167 -9.76 1.86 2.35
C LEU A 167 -9.18 3.23 2.71
N SER A 168 -8.79 3.44 3.98
CA SER A 168 -8.31 4.73 4.48
C SER A 168 -7.06 5.25 3.75
N SER A 169 -6.10 4.37 3.45
CA SER A 169 -4.82 4.72 2.81
C SER A 169 -4.84 4.57 1.27
N LEU A 170 -5.90 3.92 0.75
CA LEU A 170 -6.00 3.53 -0.65
C LEU A 170 -6.08 4.71 -1.65
N PRO A 171 -6.77 5.84 -1.36
CA PRO A 171 -6.79 6.99 -2.28
C PRO A 171 -5.41 7.56 -2.59
N LEU A 172 -4.55 7.69 -1.56
CA LEU A 172 -3.19 8.18 -1.76
C LEU A 172 -2.32 7.12 -2.44
N ALA A 173 -2.46 5.84 -2.08
CA ALA A 173 -1.73 4.76 -2.75
C ALA A 173 -2.03 4.72 -4.25
N TYR A 174 -3.31 4.85 -4.65
CA TYR A 174 -3.66 4.99 -6.06
C TYR A 174 -3.06 6.23 -6.71
N TYR A 175 -3.08 7.39 -6.03
CA TYR A 175 -2.46 8.61 -6.56
C TYR A 175 -0.98 8.43 -6.85
N CYS A 176 -0.22 7.86 -5.90
CA CYS A 176 1.21 7.59 -6.06
C CYS A 176 1.45 6.60 -7.21
N ALA A 177 0.66 5.53 -7.29
CA ALA A 177 0.76 4.52 -8.35
C ALA A 177 0.49 5.07 -9.77
N VAL A 178 -0.28 6.16 -9.91
CA VAL A 178 -0.61 6.76 -11.23
C VAL A 178 0.22 8.00 -11.56
N GLN A 179 1.04 8.51 -10.63
CA GLN A 179 1.58 9.86 -10.70
C GLN A 179 2.44 10.09 -11.95
N MET A 180 3.37 9.16 -12.19
CA MET A 180 4.42 9.22 -13.22
C MET A 180 4.47 7.91 -14.02
N THR A 181 3.34 7.21 -14.09
CA THR A 181 3.25 5.85 -14.62
C THR A 181 2.63 5.86 -16.01
N PRO A 182 3.36 5.48 -17.07
CA PRO A 182 2.79 5.27 -18.39
C PRO A 182 1.65 4.26 -18.36
N ILE A 183 0.63 4.46 -19.19
CA ILE A 183 -0.57 3.59 -19.15
C ILE A 183 -0.23 2.12 -19.46
N GLU A 184 0.80 1.90 -20.28
CA GLU A 184 1.32 0.60 -20.66
C GLU A 184 1.88 -0.18 -19.47
N THR A 185 2.48 0.51 -18.49
CA THR A 185 3.05 -0.11 -17.29
C THR A 185 1.98 -0.85 -16.47
N PHE A 186 0.72 -0.39 -16.51
CA PHE A 186 -0.36 -1.11 -15.84
C PHE A 186 -0.73 -2.43 -16.53
N LEU A 187 -0.47 -2.57 -17.83
CA LEU A 187 -0.81 -3.77 -18.60
C LEU A 187 0.19 -4.92 -18.36
N ASP A 188 1.44 -4.59 -18.02
CA ASP A 188 2.50 -5.57 -17.79
C ASP A 188 2.53 -6.11 -16.34
N ARG A 189 1.72 -5.54 -15.44
CA ARG A 189 1.68 -5.91 -14.02
C ARG A 189 0.67 -7.02 -13.77
N ALA A 190 1.16 -8.27 -13.77
CA ALA A 190 0.36 -9.47 -13.56
C ALA A 190 -0.36 -9.55 -12.19
N CYS A 191 0.09 -8.80 -11.18
CA CYS A 191 -0.42 -8.87 -9.80
C CYS A 191 -1.58 -7.89 -9.51
N PHE A 192 -2.03 -7.11 -10.49
CA PHE A 192 -3.06 -6.10 -10.26
C PHE A 192 -4.45 -6.66 -10.55
N SER A 193 -5.39 -6.50 -9.60
CA SER A 193 -6.77 -6.92 -9.83
C SER A 193 -7.41 -6.12 -10.97
N GLN A 194 -8.38 -6.70 -11.70
CA GLN A 194 -9.09 -5.94 -12.75
C GLN A 194 -9.80 -4.68 -12.20
N VAL A 195 -10.22 -4.72 -10.93
CA VAL A 195 -10.87 -3.58 -10.27
C VAL A 195 -9.85 -2.46 -10.04
N ASP A 196 -8.68 -2.80 -9.49
CA ASP A 196 -7.62 -1.84 -9.23
C ASP A 196 -7.07 -1.25 -10.54
N LEU A 197 -6.89 -2.10 -11.56
CA LEU A 197 -6.47 -1.68 -12.90
C LEU A 197 -7.43 -0.62 -13.47
N ARG A 198 -8.73 -0.91 -13.41
CA ARG A 198 -9.76 0.01 -13.88
C ARG A 198 -9.73 1.32 -13.10
N ARG A 199 -9.56 1.27 -11.78
CA ARG A 199 -9.47 2.47 -10.93
C ARG A 199 -8.26 3.31 -11.28
N CYS A 200 -7.07 2.72 -11.45
CA CYS A 200 -5.85 3.43 -11.84
C CYS A 200 -6.01 4.11 -13.20
N VAL A 201 -6.43 3.37 -14.23
CA VAL A 201 -6.57 3.92 -15.59
C VAL A 201 -7.59 5.06 -15.66
N ILE A 202 -8.76 4.87 -15.04
CA ILE A 202 -9.81 5.90 -15.03
C ILE A 202 -9.39 7.09 -14.15
N GLY A 203 -8.82 6.81 -12.98
CA GLY A 203 -8.36 7.81 -12.02
C GLY A 203 -7.25 8.69 -12.58
N GLN A 204 -6.28 8.10 -13.29
CA GLN A 204 -5.24 8.81 -14.00
C GLN A 204 -5.83 9.81 -15.00
N LYS A 205 -6.74 9.35 -15.87
CA LYS A 205 -7.43 10.24 -16.83
C LYS A 205 -8.22 11.35 -16.13
N ARG A 206 -8.95 11.02 -15.06
CA ARG A 206 -9.73 12.01 -14.28
C ARG A 206 -8.81 13.07 -13.68
N LEU A 207 -7.74 12.66 -13.00
CA LEU A 207 -6.79 13.57 -12.36
C LEU A 207 -6.10 14.47 -13.39
N PHE A 208 -5.62 13.91 -14.51
CA PHE A 208 -4.99 14.68 -15.58
C PHE A 208 -5.92 15.77 -16.11
N LEU A 209 -7.16 15.43 -16.46
CA LEU A 209 -8.11 16.42 -16.96
C LEU A 209 -8.44 17.47 -15.88
N LYS A 210 -8.61 17.03 -14.64
CA LYS A 210 -9.08 17.86 -13.53
C LYS A 210 -8.02 18.83 -13.04
N GLN A 211 -6.74 18.46 -13.03
CA GLN A 211 -5.68 19.37 -12.57
C GLN A 211 -5.62 20.66 -13.40
N PHE A 212 -6.02 20.63 -14.67
CA PHE A 212 -6.06 21.81 -15.53
C PHE A 212 -7.44 22.49 -15.65
N GLN A 213 -8.46 22.03 -14.92
CA GLN A 213 -9.77 22.70 -14.90
C GLN A 213 -9.73 23.98 -14.07
N PRO A 214 -10.55 25.01 -14.38
CA PRO A 214 -10.66 26.21 -13.57
C PRO A 214 -10.98 25.88 -12.09
N GLY A 215 -10.22 26.49 -11.18
CA GLY A 215 -10.35 26.25 -9.73
C GLY A 215 -9.59 25.03 -9.20
N TYR A 216 -8.84 24.31 -10.05
CA TYR A 216 -7.93 23.24 -9.64
C TYR A 216 -6.46 23.64 -9.85
N THR A 217 -5.55 22.73 -9.48
CA THR A 217 -4.11 22.97 -9.25
C THR A 217 -3.44 23.82 -10.33
N PHE A 218 -3.66 23.50 -11.60
CA PHE A 218 -3.10 24.19 -12.77
C PHE A 218 -4.17 24.89 -13.63
N GLY A 219 -5.39 25.05 -13.12
CA GLY A 219 -6.45 25.77 -13.83
C GLY A 219 -6.09 27.22 -14.18
N TRP A 220 -5.23 27.84 -13.36
CA TRP A 220 -4.70 29.19 -13.58
C TRP A 220 -3.86 29.30 -14.87
N ALA A 221 -3.24 28.19 -15.31
CA ALA A 221 -2.34 28.18 -16.46
C ALA A 221 -3.12 28.17 -17.79
N ARG A 222 -4.35 27.62 -17.81
CA ARG A 222 -5.17 27.59 -19.03
C ARG A 222 -5.95 28.88 -19.32
N LYS A 223 -6.16 29.73 -18.32
CA LYS A 223 -6.87 31.00 -18.53
C LYS A 223 -5.92 31.99 -19.21
N TRP A 224 -6.34 32.62 -20.30
CA TRP A 224 -5.50 33.57 -21.05
C TRP A 224 -5.55 35.00 -20.50
N ASP A 225 -6.42 35.24 -19.51
CA ASP A 225 -6.48 36.54 -18.86
C ASP A 225 -5.21 36.75 -18.05
N PHE A 226 -4.53 37.86 -18.31
CA PHE A 226 -3.48 38.35 -17.43
C PHE A 226 -4.11 38.67 -16.09
N HIS A 227 -3.39 38.39 -15.00
CA HIS A 227 -3.75 39.00 -13.74
C HIS A 227 -3.70 40.52 -13.94
N ASP A 228 -4.73 41.25 -13.51
CA ASP A 228 -4.91 42.69 -13.80
C ASP A 228 -3.67 43.54 -13.43
N ASN A 229 -2.89 43.05 -12.47
CA ASN A 229 -1.65 43.68 -11.98
C ASN A 229 -0.35 43.08 -12.56
N CYS A 230 -0.37 42.40 -13.71
CA CYS A 230 0.82 41.81 -14.32
C CYS A 230 1.83 42.89 -14.76
N THR A 231 3.07 42.81 -14.29
CA THR A 231 4.12 43.80 -14.61
C THR A 231 5.03 43.40 -15.77
N SER A 232 4.96 42.14 -16.23
CA SER A 232 5.75 41.67 -17.37
C SER A 232 4.92 40.71 -18.25
N PRO A 233 3.96 41.24 -19.05
CA PRO A 233 3.00 40.41 -19.77
C PRO A 233 3.63 39.41 -20.74
N VAL A 234 4.66 39.84 -21.49
CA VAL A 234 5.34 38.97 -22.47
C VAL A 234 6.06 37.82 -21.79
N VAL A 235 6.86 38.09 -20.75
CA VAL A 235 7.62 37.06 -20.03
C VAL A 235 6.68 36.10 -19.30
N CYS A 236 5.64 36.63 -18.65
CA CYS A 236 4.62 35.80 -17.99
C CYS A 236 3.84 34.93 -18.97
N ARG A 237 3.57 35.40 -20.19
CA ARG A 237 2.91 34.62 -21.23
C ARG A 237 3.78 33.45 -21.67
N ILE A 238 5.06 33.73 -22.00
CA ILE A 238 6.03 32.68 -22.37
C ILE A 238 6.18 31.67 -21.23
N SER A 239 6.35 32.14 -19.99
CA SER A 239 6.47 31.25 -18.81
C SER A 239 5.23 30.38 -18.59
N ARG A 240 4.04 30.87 -18.97
CA ARG A 240 2.79 30.09 -18.91
C ARG A 240 2.72 29.05 -20.02
N GLU A 241 3.13 29.41 -21.23
CA GLU A 241 3.24 28.48 -22.37
C GLU A 241 4.26 27.37 -22.05
N ASP A 242 5.44 27.73 -21.54
CA ASP A 242 6.48 26.78 -21.08
C ASP A 242 5.95 25.87 -19.96
N PHE A 243 5.21 26.42 -18.99
CA PHE A 243 4.60 25.64 -17.92
C PHE A 243 3.62 24.59 -18.47
N LEU A 244 2.74 24.99 -19.39
CA LEU A 244 1.80 24.06 -20.01
C LEU A 244 2.51 23.01 -20.85
N ALA A 245 3.55 23.38 -21.59
CA ALA A 245 4.34 22.43 -22.37
C ALA A 245 4.94 21.35 -21.46
N VAL A 246 5.67 21.76 -20.41
CA VAL A 246 6.31 20.83 -19.47
C VAL A 246 5.33 19.88 -18.82
N TYR A 247 4.16 20.36 -18.37
CA TYR A 247 3.26 19.54 -17.55
C TYR A 247 2.12 18.88 -18.33
N MET A 248 1.94 19.18 -19.62
CA MET A 248 0.96 18.51 -20.47
C MET A 248 1.58 17.47 -21.40
N GLU A 249 2.86 17.62 -21.79
CA GLU A 249 3.51 16.74 -22.77
C GLU A 249 3.61 15.30 -22.27
N ASP A 250 4.11 15.11 -21.04
CA ASP A 250 4.30 13.78 -20.45
C ASP A 250 3.02 13.17 -19.86
N CYS A 251 1.89 13.89 -19.94
CA CYS A 251 0.62 13.50 -19.31
C CYS A 251 0.72 13.25 -17.79
N ASP A 252 1.74 13.83 -17.14
CA ASP A 252 2.01 13.63 -15.72
C ASP A 252 0.85 14.06 -14.82
N ILE A 253 0.61 13.28 -13.77
CA ILE A 253 -0.41 13.55 -12.78
C ILE A 253 0.23 14.30 -11.63
N LEU A 254 0.30 15.63 -11.75
CA LEU A 254 0.85 16.51 -10.71
C LEU A 254 -0.26 17.28 -9.99
N ALA A 255 -1.42 16.64 -9.86
CA ALA A 255 -2.62 17.26 -9.29
C ALA A 255 -2.43 17.67 -7.81
N LEU A 256 -1.50 17.04 -7.08
CA LEU A 256 -1.13 17.44 -5.72
C LEU A 256 0.18 18.25 -5.63
N ALA A 257 0.69 18.80 -6.75
CA ALA A 257 1.93 19.58 -6.75
C ALA A 257 1.90 20.79 -5.81
N GLU A 258 3.03 21.05 -5.17
CA GLU A 258 3.24 22.24 -4.36
C GLU A 258 3.58 23.46 -5.23
N PRO A 259 3.30 24.69 -4.75
CA PRO A 259 3.63 25.93 -5.48
C PRO A 259 5.09 26.11 -5.86
N LYS A 260 6.02 25.34 -5.25
CA LYS A 260 7.44 25.34 -5.59
C LYS A 260 7.72 24.93 -7.04
N CYS A 261 6.77 24.28 -7.74
CA CYS A 261 6.87 24.01 -9.18
C CYS A 261 7.02 25.28 -10.03
N LEU A 262 6.55 26.44 -9.54
CA LEU A 262 6.68 27.71 -10.25
C LEU A 262 8.12 28.25 -10.30
N ARG A 263 9.04 27.73 -9.47
CA ARG A 263 10.42 28.25 -9.36
C ARG A 263 11.24 28.10 -10.65
N ALA A 264 10.85 27.16 -11.51
CA ALA A 264 11.50 26.96 -12.81
C ALA A 264 11.12 28.03 -13.85
N PHE A 265 10.11 28.87 -13.56
CA PHE A 265 9.52 29.79 -14.52
C PHE A 265 9.71 31.26 -14.12
N LYS A 266 9.64 32.17 -15.10
CA LYS A 266 9.99 33.58 -14.94
C LYS A 266 8.77 34.48 -14.74
N PHE A 267 7.79 34.03 -13.96
CA PHE A 267 6.62 34.85 -13.66
C PHE A 267 7.00 36.11 -12.87
N CYS A 268 6.36 37.24 -13.18
CA CYS A 268 6.44 38.43 -12.34
C CYS A 268 5.82 38.16 -10.95
N ALA A 269 6.15 38.98 -9.95
CA ALA A 269 5.68 38.77 -8.58
C ALA A 269 4.15 38.71 -8.42
N PRO A 270 3.35 39.58 -9.08
CA PRO A 270 1.88 39.45 -9.08
C PRO A 270 1.37 38.11 -9.62
N CYS A 271 1.86 37.66 -10.78
CA CYS A 271 1.46 36.38 -11.36
C CYS A 271 1.92 35.19 -10.50
N THR A 272 3.11 35.27 -9.89
CA THR A 272 3.62 34.22 -8.98
C THR A 272 2.70 34.07 -7.77
N ARG A 273 2.29 35.18 -7.13
CA ARG A 273 1.36 35.15 -5.99
C ARG A 273 0.01 34.56 -6.38
N HIS A 274 -0.54 34.97 -7.52
CA HIS A 274 -1.82 34.45 -8.02
C HIS A 274 -1.74 32.95 -8.31
N ALA A 275 -0.69 32.50 -9.02
CA ALA A 275 -0.49 31.09 -9.34
C ALA A 275 -0.26 30.25 -8.08
N THR A 276 0.52 30.75 -7.11
CA THR A 276 0.75 30.08 -5.82
C THR A 276 -0.55 29.89 -5.05
N ALA A 277 -1.39 30.93 -4.95
CA ALA A 277 -2.69 30.83 -4.29
C ALA A 277 -3.63 29.86 -5.02
N SER A 278 -3.62 29.88 -6.35
CA SER A 278 -4.42 28.98 -7.18
C SER A 278 -3.99 27.51 -7.05
N ILE A 279 -2.68 27.24 -7.04
CA ILE A 279 -2.12 25.89 -6.82
C ILE A 279 -2.49 25.39 -5.42
N ALA A 280 -2.30 26.21 -4.38
CA ALA A 280 -2.61 25.83 -3.01
C ALA A 280 -4.11 25.52 -2.81
N ALA A 281 -5.00 26.34 -3.35
CA ALA A 281 -6.44 26.11 -3.30
C ALA A 281 -6.85 24.89 -4.14
N GLY A 282 -6.30 24.79 -5.35
CA GLY A 282 -6.62 23.73 -6.29
C GLY A 282 -6.17 22.35 -5.83
N ARG A 283 -4.95 22.22 -5.29
CA ARG A 283 -4.45 20.94 -4.76
C ARG A 283 -5.23 20.48 -3.54
N LYS A 284 -5.65 21.42 -2.67
CA LYS A 284 -6.53 21.10 -1.54
C LYS A 284 -7.86 20.54 -2.02
N LYS A 285 -8.44 21.17 -3.05
CA LYS A 285 -9.67 20.68 -3.67
C LYS A 285 -9.50 19.30 -4.31
N ILE A 286 -8.39 19.06 -5.01
CA ILE A 286 -8.05 17.72 -5.51
C ILE A 286 -7.95 16.73 -4.35
N TRP A 287 -7.28 17.09 -3.25
CA TRP A 287 -7.16 16.23 -2.07
C TRP A 287 -8.53 15.84 -1.52
N ASP A 288 -9.41 16.81 -1.29
CA ASP A 288 -10.75 16.58 -0.74
C ASP A 288 -11.60 15.65 -1.63
N GLU A 289 -11.34 15.65 -2.95
CA GLU A 289 -12.04 14.86 -3.95
C GLU A 289 -11.24 13.62 -4.44
N LEU A 290 -10.09 13.34 -3.82
CA LEU A 290 -9.16 12.31 -4.27
C LEU A 290 -9.77 10.90 -4.24
N PRO A 291 -10.46 10.46 -3.17
CA PRO A 291 -11.09 9.14 -3.15
C PRO A 291 -12.05 8.92 -4.32
N GLN A 292 -12.84 9.93 -4.66
CA GLN A 292 -13.83 9.85 -5.73
C GLN A 292 -13.17 9.79 -7.11
N MET A 293 -11.90 10.22 -7.25
CA MET A 293 -11.16 10.02 -8.50
C MET A 293 -10.98 8.54 -8.81
N PHE A 294 -10.94 7.70 -7.77
CA PHE A 294 -10.72 6.25 -7.84
C PHE A 294 -11.96 5.42 -7.50
N ASP A 295 -13.16 6.00 -7.63
CA ASP A 295 -14.43 5.33 -7.31
C ASP A 295 -14.49 4.81 -5.84
N LEU A 296 -13.88 5.55 -4.89
CA LEU A 296 -13.94 5.27 -3.45
C LEU A 296 -14.88 6.24 -2.71
N PRO A 297 -15.42 5.85 -1.53
CA PRO A 297 -16.15 6.76 -0.63
C PRO A 297 -15.35 8.00 -0.24
N PRO A 298 -16.01 9.12 0.12
CA PRO A 298 -15.33 10.32 0.61
C PRO A 298 -14.54 10.06 1.90
N TRP A 299 -13.54 10.89 2.18
CA TRP A 299 -12.62 10.74 3.32
C TRP A 299 -13.30 10.54 4.69
N ASP A 300 -14.45 11.17 4.92
CA ASP A 300 -15.20 11.07 6.17
C ASP A 300 -15.83 9.68 6.38
N GLN A 301 -16.02 8.92 5.31
CA GLN A 301 -16.53 7.55 5.30
C GLN A 301 -15.43 6.49 5.24
N LEU A 302 -14.18 6.88 4.95
CA LEU A 302 -13.01 5.99 4.91
C LEU A 302 -12.30 5.82 6.27
N LYS A 303 -12.99 6.10 7.38
CA LYS A 303 -12.34 6.21 8.69
C LYS A 303 -11.94 4.85 9.27
N ASN A 304 -10.62 4.67 9.41
CA ASN A 304 -9.88 3.65 10.18
C ASN A 304 -10.42 2.23 10.11
N ASP A 305 -10.19 1.59 8.96
CA ASP A 305 -10.37 0.16 8.77
C ASP A 305 -9.18 -0.66 9.33
N LEU A 306 -8.19 -0.02 9.96
CA LEU A 306 -6.95 -0.59 10.50
C LEU A 306 -6.86 -0.43 12.02
#